data_AF-A0A0L9UZ99-F1
#
_entry.id   AF-A0A0L9UZ99-F1
#
_cell.length_a   1.000
_cell.length_b   1.000
_cell.length_c   1.000
_cell.angle_alpha   90.00
_cell.angle_beta   90.00
_cell.angle_gamma   90.00
#
_symmetry.space_group_name_H-M   'P 1'
#
loop_
_entity.id
_entity.type
_entity.pdbx_description
1 polymer ?
#
loop_
_entity_poly.entity_id
_entity_poly.type
_entity_poly.pdbx_seq_one_letter_code
_entity_poly.pdbx_strand_id
1 'polypeptide(L)'
;MLDYNQEEGDLLWEYNVGHPITASAYVDEHLLVESDASNSSDRLICICSSSGGIHLLRVNMNLSKDTYQQRNVQEFARLNLAGDIFSSPLMIGGRIFVGCRDDYLHCIALEISKQQET
;
A
#
# COMPACT_ATOMS: atom_id res chain seq x y z
N MET A 1 38.34 -17.38 11.61
CA MET A 1 37.28 -16.84 12.47
C MET A 1 36.40 -16.00 11.55
N LEU A 2 35.29 -16.56 11.09
CA LEU A 2 34.35 -15.83 10.23
C LEU A 2 33.31 -15.21 11.17
N ASP A 3 33.36 -13.89 11.28
CA ASP A 3 32.42 -13.10 12.07
C ASP A 3 31.15 -12.97 11.23
N TYR A 4 30.12 -13.74 11.56
CA TYR A 4 28.80 -13.69 10.93
C TYR A 4 27.96 -12.71 11.74
N ASN A 5 28.05 -11.42 11.40
CA ASN A 5 27.10 -10.42 11.90
C ASN A 5 25.75 -10.69 11.22
N GLN A 6 24.89 -11.39 11.93
CA GLN A 6 23.49 -11.55 11.57
C GLN A 6 22.79 -10.23 11.92
N GLU A 7 22.54 -9.38 10.92
CA GLU A 7 21.69 -8.21 11.13
C GLU A 7 20.28 -8.71 11.48
N GLU A 8 19.84 -8.48 12.73
CA GLU A 8 18.46 -8.74 13.13
C GLU A 8 17.54 -7.75 12.39
N GLY A 9 16.54 -8.29 11.68
CA GLY A 9 15.54 -7.48 11.01
C GLY A 9 14.46 -7.03 11.99
N ASP A 10 14.29 -5.73 12.17
CA ASP A 10 13.23 -5.17 13.01
C ASP A 10 11.86 -5.18 12.31
N LEU A 11 10.80 -5.58 13.03
CA LEU A 11 9.42 -5.39 12.59
C LEU A 11 9.01 -3.92 12.77
N LEU A 12 8.78 -3.22 11.66
CA LEU A 12 8.56 -1.77 11.65
C LEU A 12 7.09 -1.38 11.85
N TRP A 13 6.17 -2.17 11.31
CA TRP A 13 4.72 -2.03 11.45
C TRP A 13 4.03 -3.28 10.92
N GLU A 14 2.79 -3.50 11.37
CA GLU A 14 1.88 -4.51 10.82
C GLU A 14 0.51 -3.89 10.54
N TYR A 15 -0.20 -4.42 9.55
CA TYR A 15 -1.56 -4.00 9.23
C TYR A 15 -2.42 -5.23 8.98
N ASN A 16 -3.53 -5.37 9.72
CA ASN A 16 -4.43 -6.49 9.58
C ASN A 16 -5.56 -6.16 8.57
N VAL A 17 -5.53 -6.85 7.42
CA VAL A 17 -6.51 -6.70 6.34
C VAL A 17 -7.83 -7.44 6.64
N GLY A 18 -7.85 -8.33 7.62
CA GLY A 18 -9.03 -9.10 8.05
C GLY A 18 -9.30 -10.38 7.25
N HIS A 19 -8.66 -10.54 6.09
CA HIS A 19 -8.75 -11.73 5.24
C HIS A 19 -7.36 -12.18 4.76
N PRO A 20 -7.20 -13.46 4.37
CA PRO A 20 -5.92 -13.97 3.88
C PRO A 20 -5.36 -13.14 2.72
N ILE A 21 -4.11 -12.73 2.84
CA ILE A 21 -3.35 -12.10 1.76
C ILE A 21 -2.69 -13.24 0.98
N THR A 22 -3.15 -13.47 -0.25
CA THR A 22 -2.66 -14.56 -1.11
C THR A 22 -1.85 -14.06 -2.29
N ALA A 23 -1.81 -12.74 -2.48
CA ALA A 23 -1.10 -12.06 -3.54
C ALA A 23 -0.01 -11.14 -2.96
N SER A 24 1.02 -10.86 -3.75
CA SER A 24 2.07 -9.91 -3.32
C SER A 24 1.50 -8.50 -3.19
N ALA A 25 2.04 -7.71 -2.26
CA ALA A 25 1.77 -6.28 -2.22
C ALA A 25 2.52 -5.56 -3.36
N TYR A 26 1.95 -4.45 -3.84
CA TYR A 26 2.62 -3.52 -4.76
C TYR A 26 2.92 -2.22 -4.02
N VAL A 27 4.15 -1.71 -4.13
CA VAL A 27 4.55 -0.41 -3.56
C VAL A 27 4.74 0.57 -4.70
N ASP A 28 4.00 1.66 -4.70
CA ASP A 28 4.18 2.75 -5.65
C ASP A 28 5.22 3.73 -5.10
N GLU A 29 6.35 3.85 -5.81
CA GLU A 29 7.42 4.81 -5.50
C GLU A 29 7.29 6.13 -6.29
N HIS A 30 6.34 6.20 -7.23
CA HIS A 30 6.23 7.29 -8.20
C HIS A 30 4.98 8.16 -8.04
N LEU A 31 4.00 7.76 -7.24
CA LEU A 31 2.89 8.64 -6.87
C LEU A 31 3.36 9.67 -5.84
N LEU A 32 3.76 10.85 -6.33
CA LEU A 32 3.80 12.04 -5.49
C LEU A 32 2.36 12.35 -5.08
N VAL A 33 1.96 11.91 -3.89
CA VAL A 33 0.76 12.44 -3.25
C VAL A 33 1.05 13.91 -2.98
N GLU A 34 0.51 14.80 -3.81
CA GLU A 34 0.59 16.24 -3.62
C GLU A 34 -0.17 16.59 -2.32
N SER A 35 0.49 16.44 -1.18
CA SER A 35 0.06 17.05 0.07
C SER A 35 0.78 18.38 0.22
N ASP A 36 0.02 19.46 0.39
CA ASP A 36 0.46 20.86 0.46
C ASP A 36 1.30 21.23 1.69
N ALA A 37 2.09 20.30 2.23
CA ALA A 37 3.11 20.61 3.24
C ALA A 37 4.33 19.69 3.04
N SER A 38 5.45 20.30 2.63
CA SER A 38 6.82 19.85 2.85
C SER A 38 7.12 18.34 2.73
N ASN A 39 7.72 17.91 1.62
CA ASN A 39 8.55 16.69 1.52
C ASN A 39 7.97 15.40 2.17
N SER A 40 6.66 15.15 2.09
CA SER A 40 6.11 13.89 2.58
C SER A 40 6.54 12.75 1.66
N SER A 41 7.49 11.92 2.11
CA SER A 41 7.88 10.68 1.42
C SER A 41 6.82 9.61 1.67
N ASP A 42 5.56 9.91 1.36
CA ASP A 42 4.46 8.98 1.53
C ASP A 42 4.49 7.96 0.40
N ARG A 43 4.47 6.68 0.77
CA ARG A 43 4.38 5.57 -0.18
C ARG A 43 3.00 4.97 -0.10
N LEU A 44 2.43 4.65 -1.26
CA LEU A 44 1.20 3.88 -1.34
C LEU A 44 1.53 2.41 -1.53
N ILE A 45 0.90 1.56 -0.72
CA ILE A 45 1.02 0.11 -0.79
C ILE A 45 -0.36 -0.45 -1.14
N CYS A 46 -0.47 -1.15 -2.26
CA CYS A 46 -1.66 -1.87 -2.65
C CYS A 46 -1.55 -3.34 -2.25
N ILE A 47 -2.58 -3.84 -1.56
CA ILE A 47 -2.68 -5.21 -1.08
C ILE A 47 -4.00 -5.79 -1.57
N CYS A 48 -3.97 -7.03 -2.06
CA CYS A 48 -5.17 -7.77 -2.41
C CYS A 48 -5.36 -8.96 -1.45
N SER A 49 -6.58 -9.11 -0.95
CA SER A 49 -6.99 -10.25 -0.13
C SER A 49 -7.78 -11.26 -0.94
N SER A 50 -7.81 -12.51 -0.47
CA SER A 50 -8.58 -13.59 -1.11
C SER A 50 -10.08 -13.35 -1.12
N SER A 51 -10.59 -12.38 -0.36
CA SER A 51 -12.02 -12.05 -0.27
C SER A 51 -12.52 -11.09 -1.37
N GLY A 52 -11.65 -10.73 -2.34
CA GLY A 52 -11.96 -9.70 -3.33
C GLY A 52 -11.60 -8.29 -2.88
N GLY A 53 -11.06 -8.13 -1.67
CA GLY A 53 -10.67 -6.84 -1.12
C GLY A 53 -9.35 -6.32 -1.69
N ILE A 54 -9.36 -5.06 -2.12
CA ILE A 54 -8.22 -4.26 -2.59
C ILE A 54 -8.03 -3.12 -1.59
N HIS A 55 -6.89 -3.11 -0.92
CA HIS A 55 -6.58 -2.17 0.15
C HIS A 55 -5.39 -1.31 -0.26
N LEU A 56 -5.55 0.00 -0.16
CA LEU A 56 -4.44 0.96 -0.28
C LEU A 56 -4.06 1.47 1.09
N LEU A 57 -2.79 1.27 1.43
CA LEU A 57 -2.19 1.81 2.64
C LEU A 57 -1.29 2.98 2.26
N ARG A 58 -1.42 4.10 2.97
CA ARG A 58 -0.47 5.21 2.96
C ARG A 58 0.51 5.00 4.10
N VAL A 59 1.79 4.96 3.77
CA VAL A 59 2.89 4.81 4.74
C VAL A 59 3.77 6.04 4.67
N ASN A 60 3.82 6.79 5.77
CA ASN A 60 4.73 7.91 5.89
C ASN A 60 6.14 7.43 6.23
N MET A 61 7.11 7.77 5.38
CA MET A 61 8.51 7.39 5.55
C MET A 61 9.38 8.50 6.15
N ASN A 62 8.85 9.46 6.91
CA ASN A 62 9.68 10.54 7.46
C ASN A 62 10.88 9.97 8.26
N LEU A 63 12.08 10.11 7.69
CA LEU A 63 13.36 9.68 8.27
C LEU A 63 13.88 10.70 9.31
N SER A 64 13.03 11.19 10.21
CA SER A 64 13.55 11.93 11.37
C SER A 64 14.23 10.93 12.30
N LYS A 65 15.57 10.94 12.29
CA LYS A 65 16.47 10.00 13.01
C LYS A 65 16.32 9.93 14.53
N ASP A 66 15.37 10.65 15.14
CA ASP A 66 15.28 10.77 16.59
C ASP A 66 14.03 10.12 17.22
N THR A 67 13.16 9.44 16.47
CA THR A 67 12.10 8.65 17.10
C THR A 67 11.62 7.51 16.20
N TYR A 68 12.05 6.29 16.49
CA TYR A 68 11.60 5.03 15.87
C TYR A 68 10.09 4.74 16.04
N GLN A 69 9.28 5.71 16.48
CA GLN A 69 8.00 5.44 17.14
C GLN A 69 6.76 5.87 16.37
N GLN A 70 6.86 6.37 15.13
CA GLN A 70 5.64 6.76 14.40
C GLN A 70 5.77 6.67 12.88
N ARG A 71 6.09 5.49 12.37
CA ARG A 71 5.70 5.15 10.99
C ARG A 71 4.19 4.92 10.98
N ASN A 72 3.45 5.96 10.65
CA ASN A 72 1.99 5.87 10.57
C ASN A 72 1.60 5.15 9.27
N VAL A 73 1.02 3.96 9.42
CA VAL A 73 0.33 3.24 8.36
C VAL A 73 -1.15 3.56 8.48
N GLN A 74 -1.72 4.12 7.42
CA GLN A 74 -3.14 4.46 7.37
C GLN A 74 -3.77 3.79 6.17
N GLU A 75 -4.97 3.20 6.34
CA GLU A 75 -5.76 2.80 5.18
C GLU A 75 -6.23 4.07 4.45
N PHE A 76 -5.73 4.24 3.23
CA PHE A 76 -6.07 5.35 2.35
C PHE A 76 -7.40 5.10 1.65
N ALA A 77 -7.59 3.88 1.16
CA ALA A 77 -8.80 3.47 0.46
C ALA A 77 -8.99 1.96 0.49
N ARG A 78 -10.24 1.54 0.31
CA ARG A 78 -10.62 0.13 0.17
C ARG A 78 -11.68 -0.02 -0.91
N LEU A 79 -11.53 -1.04 -1.74
CA LEU A 79 -12.52 -1.48 -2.72
C LEU A 79 -12.72 -2.99 -2.59
N ASN A 80 -13.92 -3.48 -2.86
CA ASN A 80 -14.19 -4.91 -2.95
C ASN A 80 -14.70 -5.25 -4.35
N LEU A 81 -14.09 -6.25 -4.98
CA LEU A 81 -14.66 -6.92 -6.14
C LEU A 81 -15.60 -8.04 -5.68
N ALA A 82 -16.48 -8.48 -6.57
CA ALA A 82 -17.46 -9.52 -6.26
C ALA A 82 -16.85 -10.93 -6.17
N GLY A 83 -15.69 -11.14 -6.78
CA GLY A 83 -14.97 -12.41 -6.77
C GLY A 83 -13.65 -12.35 -5.99
N ASP A 84 -13.16 -13.53 -5.61
CA ASP A 84 -11.87 -13.68 -4.95
C ASP A 84 -10.73 -13.12 -5.80
N ILE A 85 -9.69 -12.58 -5.14
CA ILE A 85 -8.46 -12.13 -5.77
C ILE A 85 -7.29 -12.98 -5.28
N PHE A 86 -6.59 -13.58 -6.23
CA PHE A 86 -5.33 -14.31 -5.99
C PHE A 86 -4.16 -13.73 -6.78
N SER A 87 -4.43 -12.79 -7.69
CA SER A 87 -3.43 -12.13 -8.51
C SER A 87 -2.82 -10.92 -7.81
N SER A 88 -1.52 -10.68 -8.02
CA SER A 88 -0.85 -9.47 -7.54
C SER A 88 -1.38 -8.22 -8.26
N PRO A 89 -1.63 -7.12 -7.55
CA PRO A 89 -2.02 -5.86 -8.16
C PRO A 89 -0.83 -5.21 -8.89
N LEU A 90 -1.13 -4.42 -9.91
CA LEU A 90 -0.20 -3.53 -10.59
C LEU A 90 -0.70 -2.09 -10.48
N MET A 91 0.09 -1.19 -9.91
CA MET A 91 -0.20 0.24 -9.92
C MET A 91 0.60 0.95 -11.01
N ILE A 92 -0.06 1.74 -11.86
CA ILE A 92 0.62 2.60 -12.83
C ILE A 92 -0.27 3.78 -13.24
N GLY A 93 0.27 4.99 -13.15
CA GLY A 93 -0.40 6.21 -13.57
C GLY A 93 -1.74 6.44 -12.87
N GLY A 94 -1.79 6.27 -11.54
CA GLY A 94 -3.00 6.45 -10.74
C GLY A 94 -4.09 5.38 -10.97
N ARG A 95 -3.73 4.23 -11.56
CA ARG A 95 -4.64 3.11 -11.80
C ARG A 95 -4.11 1.82 -11.18
N ILE A 96 -5.02 0.96 -10.75
CA ILE A 96 -4.75 -0.38 -10.24
C ILE A 96 -5.31 -1.39 -11.23
N PHE A 97 -4.49 -2.35 -11.63
CA PHE A 97 -4.87 -3.47 -12.46
C PHE A 97 -4.80 -4.75 -11.64
N VAL A 98 -5.87 -5.55 -11.64
CA VAL A 98 -5.93 -6.80 -10.87
C VAL A 98 -6.86 -7.81 -11.52
N GLY A 99 -6.41 -9.06 -11.58
CA GLY A 99 -7.23 -10.20 -12.02
C GLY A 99 -8.13 -10.69 -10.88
N CYS A 100 -9.38 -11.00 -11.20
CA CYS A 100 -10.37 -11.49 -10.25
C CYS A 100 -10.96 -12.82 -10.73
N ARG A 101 -11.46 -13.64 -9.80
CA ARG A 101 -12.15 -14.92 -10.10
C ARG A 101 -13.54 -14.75 -10.72
N ASP A 102 -13.95 -13.53 -11.01
CA ASP A 102 -15.13 -13.25 -11.84
C ASP A 102 -14.86 -13.36 -13.35
N ASP A 103 -13.69 -13.91 -13.73
CA ASP A 103 -13.18 -14.06 -15.09
C ASP A 103 -12.76 -12.75 -15.78
N TYR A 104 -12.65 -11.64 -15.04
CA TYR A 104 -12.25 -10.33 -15.57
C TYR A 104 -10.94 -9.79 -14.99
N LEU A 105 -10.26 -8.97 -15.82
CA LEU A 105 -9.22 -8.04 -15.38
C LEU A 105 -9.87 -6.69 -15.08
N HIS A 106 -9.70 -6.19 -13.87
CA HIS A 106 -10.26 -4.92 -13.44
C HIS A 106 -9.20 -3.81 -13.52
N CYS A 107 -9.60 -2.65 -14.04
CA CYS A 107 -8.82 -1.42 -14.02
C CYS A 107 -9.56 -0.39 -13.16
N ILE A 108 -8.98 -0.07 -12.00
CA ILE A 108 -9.59 0.81 -11.00
C ILE A 108 -8.82 2.12 -10.97
N ALA A 109 -9.51 3.24 -11.17
CA ALA A 109 -8.92 4.56 -11.04
C ALA A 109 -8.85 4.99 -9.58
N LEU A 110 -7.70 5.54 -9.17
CA LEU A 110 -7.55 6.19 -7.88
C LEU A 110 -7.91 7.67 -8.03
N GLU A 111 -9.14 8.03 -7.66
CA GLU A 111 -9.52 9.43 -7.55
C GLU A 111 -9.00 9.99 -6.22
N ILE A 112 -7.85 10.65 -6.27
CA ILE A 112 -7.36 11.46 -5.15
C ILE A 112 -8.09 12.80 -5.24
N SER A 113 -9.20 12.94 -4.52
CA SER A 113 -9.85 14.24 -4.41
C SER A 113 -8.92 15.21 -3.68
N LYS A 114 -8.48 16.25 -4.38
CA LYS A 114 -7.82 17.41 -3.76
C LYS A 114 -8.83 18.02 -2.80
N GLN A 115 -8.60 17.89 -1.50
CA GLN A 115 -9.38 18.65 -0.52
C GLN A 115 -9.12 20.12 -0.80
N GLN A 116 -10.15 20.82 -1.30
CA GLN A 116 -10.10 22.27 -1.48
C GLN A 116 -10.07 22.91 -0.09
N GLU A 117 -8.94 23.51 0.27
CA GLU A 117 -8.87 24.46 1.39
C GLU A 117 -9.81 25.64 1.08
N THR A 118 -10.74 25.91 1.99
CA THR A 118 -11.62 27.09 1.97
C THR A 118 -11.12 28.09 3.01
#